data_AF-A0A852VU68-F1
#
_entry.id   AF-A0A852VU68-F1
#
_cell.length_a   1.000
_cell.length_b   1.000
_cell.length_c   1.000
_cell.angle_alpha   90.00
_cell.angle_beta   90.00
_cell.angle_gamma   90.00
#
_symmetry.space_group_name_H-M   'P 1'
#
loop_
_entity.id
_entity.type
_entity.pdbx_description
1 polymer ?
#
loop_
_entity_poly.entity_id
_entity_poly.type
_entity_poly.pdbx_seq_one_letter_code
_entity_poly.pdbx_strand_id
1 'polypeptide(L)'
;MAALAFTASPALAEDAPVPEPPTFTSTLTATLTPDAVRADDGAPVPGQQGASGQFTLRLNSQQDIVCYDIRMTGVTPPFSSPARTATHLQEGQPNESGNPRMVFPDPQGPPGGPMTSTGCLQGPFTTGVVVGGVDTGTGFTVKDLEANPAAWFVDTHTEQYRTGAVRGQLSKTG
;
A
#
# COMPACT_ATOMS: atom_id res chain seq x y z
N MET A 1 22.90 -35.84 -6.31
CA MET A 1 22.42 -34.50 -6.66
C MET A 1 20.91 -34.50 -6.47
N ALA A 2 20.42 -33.98 -5.35
CA ALA A 2 18.99 -33.86 -5.10
C ALA A 2 18.51 -32.53 -5.69
N ALA A 3 17.64 -32.59 -6.68
CA ALA A 3 16.98 -31.41 -7.22
C ALA A 3 15.94 -30.92 -6.21
N LEU A 4 16.17 -29.75 -5.63
CA LEU A 4 15.17 -29.02 -4.85
C LEU A 4 14.13 -28.49 -5.83
N ALA A 5 12.95 -29.12 -5.86
CA ALA A 5 11.79 -28.58 -6.55
C ALA A 5 11.26 -27.41 -5.71
N PHE A 6 11.40 -26.19 -6.24
CA PHE A 6 10.67 -25.03 -5.73
C PHE A 6 9.19 -25.20 -6.11
N THR A 7 8.36 -25.62 -5.15
CA THR A 7 6.91 -25.46 -5.28
C THR A 7 6.60 -23.99 -5.08
N ALA A 8 6.42 -23.26 -6.17
CA ALA A 8 5.80 -21.94 -6.10
C ALA A 8 4.41 -22.13 -5.47
N SER A 9 4.20 -21.56 -4.28
CA SER A 9 2.86 -21.43 -3.73
C SER A 9 2.02 -20.69 -4.76
N PRO A 10 0.78 -21.13 -5.05
CA PRO A 10 -0.08 -20.36 -5.92
C PRO A 10 -0.27 -19.00 -5.24
N ALA A 11 0.14 -17.93 -5.92
CA ALA A 11 -0.37 -16.61 -5.59
C ALA A 11 -1.89 -16.76 -5.57
N LEU A 12 -2.51 -16.51 -4.42
CA LEU A 12 -3.96 -16.51 -4.33
C LEU A 12 -4.47 -15.59 -5.45
N ALA A 13 -5.46 -16.06 -6.22
CA ALA A 13 -5.97 -15.35 -7.40
C ALA A 13 -6.51 -13.93 -7.11
N GLU A 14 -6.54 -13.55 -5.83
CA GLU A 14 -7.11 -12.33 -5.26
C GLU A 14 -6.27 -11.06 -5.54
N ASP A 15 -5.01 -11.15 -5.98
CA ASP A 15 -4.21 -9.97 -6.40
C ASP A 15 -3.70 -10.03 -7.84
N ALA A 16 -4.27 -10.89 -8.67
CA ALA A 16 -3.95 -10.85 -10.09
C ALA A 16 -4.33 -9.47 -10.64
N PRO A 17 -3.43 -8.78 -11.36
CA PRO A 17 -3.78 -7.52 -12.00
C PRO A 17 -5.04 -7.68 -12.85
N VAL A 18 -6.04 -6.83 -12.61
CA VAL A 18 -7.27 -6.79 -13.41
C VAL A 18 -7.17 -5.71 -14.49
N PRO A 19 -7.93 -5.81 -15.59
CA PRO A 19 -8.04 -4.72 -16.55
C PRO A 19 -8.59 -3.44 -15.90
N GLU A 20 -8.14 -2.29 -16.40
CA GLU A 20 -8.70 -0.99 -16.01
C GLU A 20 -10.20 -0.93 -16.33
N PRO A 21 -11.07 -0.53 -15.38
CA PRO A 21 -12.50 -0.42 -15.62
C PRO A 21 -12.80 0.77 -16.53
N PRO A 22 -13.92 0.76 -17.28
CA PRO A 22 -14.27 1.84 -18.21
C PRO A 22 -14.64 3.16 -17.52
N THR A 23 -14.93 3.12 -16.22
CA THR A 23 -15.34 4.29 -15.43
C THR A 23 -14.72 4.25 -14.03
N PHE A 24 -14.55 5.44 -13.45
CA PHE A 24 -14.11 5.63 -12.07
C PHE A 24 -15.16 6.44 -11.31
N THR A 25 -15.39 6.07 -10.05
CA THR A 25 -16.28 6.76 -9.12
C THR A 25 -15.56 7.90 -8.39
N SER A 26 -14.25 7.78 -8.17
CA SER A 26 -13.44 8.84 -7.57
C SER A 26 -11.94 8.69 -7.86
N THR A 27 -11.18 9.75 -7.58
CA THR A 27 -9.71 9.73 -7.53
C THR A 27 -9.24 10.24 -6.18
N LEU A 28 -8.41 9.45 -5.50
CA LEU A 28 -7.75 9.81 -4.26
C LEU A 28 -6.24 9.94 -4.48
N THR A 29 -5.60 10.82 -3.73
CA THR A 29 -4.14 11.00 -3.78
C THR A 29 -3.55 11.09 -2.39
N ALA A 30 -2.28 10.70 -2.27
CA ALA A 30 -1.45 10.95 -1.11
C ALA A 30 -0.04 11.34 -1.56
N THR A 31 0.51 12.39 -0.96
CA THR A 31 1.94 12.70 -1.02
C THR A 31 2.59 12.09 0.22
N LEU A 32 3.60 11.24 0.00
CA LEU A 32 4.26 10.50 1.06
C LEU A 32 5.59 11.16 1.39
N THR A 33 5.85 11.36 2.67
CA THR A 33 7.07 11.98 3.16
C THR A 33 7.68 11.21 4.33
N PRO A 34 8.99 11.36 4.60
CA PRO A 34 9.64 10.69 5.72
C PRO A 34 9.22 11.21 7.09
N ASP A 35 8.77 12.46 7.19
CA ASP A 35 8.34 13.13 8.43
C ASP A 35 6.89 12.78 8.83
N ALA A 36 6.12 12.20 7.92
CA ALA A 36 4.77 11.71 8.20
C ALA A 36 4.76 10.34 8.89
N VAL A 37 5.90 9.66 9.03
CA VAL A 37 5.98 8.33 9.65
C VAL A 37 5.69 8.41 11.16
N ARG A 38 4.97 7.42 11.68
CA ARG A 38 4.51 7.35 13.08
C ARG A 38 4.81 5.97 13.66
N ALA A 39 5.18 5.92 14.94
CA ALA A 39 5.22 4.69 15.72
C ALA A 39 3.80 4.25 16.14
N ASP A 40 3.69 3.08 16.77
CA ASP A 40 2.43 2.50 17.22
C ASP A 40 1.67 3.36 18.26
N ASP A 41 2.41 4.15 19.05
CA ASP A 41 1.83 5.10 20.01
C ASP A 41 1.50 6.47 19.39
N GLY A 42 1.69 6.62 18.08
CA GLY A 42 1.46 7.86 17.33
C GLY A 42 2.60 8.87 17.41
N ALA A 43 3.71 8.56 18.08
CA ALA A 43 4.87 9.43 18.10
C ALA A 43 5.52 9.52 16.71
N PRO A 44 5.97 10.72 16.27
CA PRO A 44 6.76 10.85 15.04
C PRO A 44 8.06 10.05 15.14
N VAL A 45 8.39 9.31 14.09
CA VAL A 45 9.69 8.64 13.95
C VAL A 45 10.31 8.95 12.60
N PRO A 46 11.65 8.93 12.48
CA PRO A 46 12.29 9.24 11.21
C PRO A 46 12.00 8.18 10.14
N GLY A 47 11.42 8.60 9.00
CA GLY A 47 11.47 7.86 7.75
C GLY A 47 12.81 8.02 7.00
N GLN A 48 12.86 7.53 5.76
CA GLN A 48 14.05 7.59 4.91
C GLN A 48 14.32 9.00 4.41
N GLN A 49 15.34 9.66 4.95
CA GLN A 49 15.71 11.02 4.57
C GLN A 49 15.99 11.13 3.06
N GLY A 50 15.43 12.16 2.42
CA GLY A 50 15.52 12.38 0.98
C GLY A 50 14.56 11.54 0.14
N ALA A 51 13.77 10.66 0.75
CA ALA A 51 12.72 9.93 0.04
C ALA A 51 11.42 10.73 -0.06
N SER A 52 10.65 10.49 -1.11
CA SER A 52 9.28 10.99 -1.25
C SER A 52 8.47 10.06 -2.15
N GLY A 53 7.14 10.16 -2.05
CA GLY A 53 6.23 9.38 -2.89
C GLY A 53 4.96 10.12 -3.27
N GLN A 54 4.29 9.64 -4.31
CA GLN A 54 2.97 10.05 -4.74
C GLN A 54 2.17 8.80 -5.04
N PHE A 55 1.00 8.68 -4.43
CA PHE A 55 -0.02 7.71 -4.78
C PHE A 55 -1.15 8.44 -5.49
N THR A 56 -1.65 7.84 -6.56
CA THR A 56 -2.91 8.20 -7.21
C THR A 56 -3.74 6.93 -7.32
N LEU A 57 -4.89 6.92 -6.65
CA LEU A 57 -5.81 5.79 -6.59
C LEU A 57 -7.10 6.19 -7.30
N ARG A 58 -7.36 5.59 -8.47
CA ARG A 58 -8.61 5.76 -9.21
C ARG A 58 -9.53 4.60 -8.85
N LEU A 59 -10.66 4.90 -8.23
CA LEU A 59 -11.55 3.92 -7.63
C LEU A 59 -12.75 3.66 -8.55
N ASN A 60 -13.21 2.42 -8.61
CA ASN A 60 -14.54 2.06 -9.06
C ASN A 60 -15.23 1.28 -7.93
N SER A 61 -15.95 1.98 -7.08
CA SER A 61 -16.61 1.39 -5.90
C SER A 61 -17.83 0.54 -6.23
N GLN A 62 -18.29 0.52 -7.49
CA GLN A 62 -19.34 -0.38 -7.94
C GLN A 62 -18.82 -1.78 -8.23
N GLN A 63 -17.56 -1.88 -8.67
CA GLN A 63 -16.89 -3.15 -9.00
C GLN A 63 -15.85 -3.57 -7.96
N ASP A 64 -15.64 -2.74 -6.93
CA ASP A 64 -14.60 -2.86 -5.91
C ASP A 64 -13.18 -2.92 -6.51
N ILE A 65 -12.92 -2.05 -7.47
CA ILE A 65 -11.63 -1.95 -8.18
C ILE A 65 -10.90 -0.68 -7.76
N VAL A 66 -9.59 -0.78 -7.57
CA VAL A 66 -8.66 0.35 -7.47
C VAL A 66 -7.58 0.23 -8.54
N CYS A 67 -7.43 1.25 -9.35
CA CYS A 67 -6.27 1.43 -10.22
C CYS A 67 -5.28 2.39 -9.58
N TYR A 68 -4.07 1.92 -9.33
CA TYR A 68 -3.02 2.66 -8.64
C TYR A 68 -1.94 3.13 -9.61
N ASP A 69 -1.46 4.35 -9.42
CA ASP A 69 -0.20 4.88 -9.95
C ASP A 69 0.62 5.37 -8.76
N ILE A 70 1.64 4.57 -8.41
CA ILE A 70 2.54 4.81 -7.30
C ILE A 70 3.88 5.20 -7.88
N ARG A 71 4.39 6.35 -7.44
CA ARG A 71 5.71 6.85 -7.83
C ARG A 71 6.47 7.23 -6.58
N MET A 72 7.75 6.89 -6.53
CA MET A 72 8.61 7.28 -5.41
C MET A 72 10.02 7.56 -5.90
N THR A 73 10.78 8.28 -5.10
CA THR A 73 12.21 8.51 -5.30
C THR A 73 12.91 8.51 -3.96
N GLY A 74 14.21 8.22 -3.93
CA GLY A 74 15.01 8.26 -2.71
C GLY A 74 14.77 7.09 -1.74
N VAL A 75 13.84 6.17 -2.03
CA VAL A 75 13.62 4.92 -1.26
C VAL A 75 14.67 3.87 -1.67
N THR A 76 15.25 3.18 -0.68
CA THR A 76 16.30 2.17 -0.90
C THR A 76 15.82 0.80 -0.42
N PRO A 77 15.56 -0.15 -1.34
CA PRO A 77 15.29 -1.55 -1.02
C PRO A 77 16.51 -2.21 -0.33
N PRO A 78 16.35 -3.40 0.28
CA PRO A 78 15.22 -4.32 0.16
C PRO A 78 13.93 -3.85 0.83
N PHE A 79 12.81 -4.07 0.13
CA PHE A 79 11.46 -3.92 0.67
C PHE A 79 11.18 -5.05 1.68
N SER A 80 10.56 -4.72 2.81
CA SER A 80 10.26 -5.71 3.86
C SER A 80 9.10 -5.26 4.72
N SER A 81 8.17 -6.18 4.98
CA SER A 81 7.02 -6.00 5.87
C SER A 81 6.51 -7.36 6.38
N PRO A 82 5.78 -7.41 7.51
CA PRO A 82 4.98 -8.57 7.88
C PRO A 82 3.85 -8.89 6.91
N ALA A 83 3.34 -7.89 6.17
CA ALA A 83 2.36 -8.09 5.10
C ALA A 83 3.03 -8.67 3.84
N ARG A 84 2.23 -9.10 2.86
CA ARG A 84 2.72 -9.77 1.63
C ARG A 84 3.65 -8.92 0.76
N THR A 85 3.44 -7.61 0.73
CA THR A 85 4.38 -6.64 0.12
C THR A 85 4.83 -5.66 1.20
N ALA A 86 5.65 -4.66 0.87
CA ALA A 86 6.02 -3.58 1.78
C ALA A 86 5.33 -2.25 1.49
N THR A 87 4.38 -2.21 0.54
CA THR A 87 3.63 -1.01 0.15
C THR A 87 2.14 -1.23 0.39
N HIS A 88 1.53 -0.43 1.27
CA HIS A 88 0.17 -0.71 1.77
C HIS A 88 -0.75 0.48 1.81
N LEU A 89 -2.04 0.17 1.91
CA LEU A 89 -3.10 1.05 2.36
C LEU A 89 -3.54 0.59 3.75
N GLN A 90 -3.66 1.53 4.68
CA GLN A 90 -4.01 1.26 6.06
C GLN A 90 -5.11 2.20 6.57
N GLU A 91 -5.89 1.70 7.51
CA GLU A 91 -6.88 2.48 8.24
C GLU A 91 -6.21 3.21 9.41
N GLY A 92 -6.38 4.52 9.50
CA GLY A 92 -5.86 5.33 10.61
C GLY A 92 -5.82 6.83 10.29
N GLN A 93 -6.02 7.65 11.33
CA GLN A 93 -5.86 9.10 11.26
C GLN A 93 -4.38 9.51 11.10
N PRO A 94 -4.07 10.79 10.79
CA PRO A 94 -2.69 11.25 10.52
C PRO A 94 -1.63 10.92 11.57
N ASN A 95 -2.01 10.71 12.84
CA ASN A 95 -1.10 10.38 13.93
C ASN A 95 -1.36 8.99 14.53
N GLU A 96 -2.08 8.12 13.81
CA GLU A 96 -2.39 6.77 14.27
C GLU A 96 -1.62 5.74 13.44
N SER A 97 -1.22 4.64 14.09
CA SER A 97 -0.81 3.42 13.40
C SER A 97 -2.05 2.60 13.03
N GLY A 98 -1.94 1.82 11.95
CA GLY A 98 -3.04 1.05 11.39
C GLY A 98 -2.63 -0.39 11.13
N ASN A 99 -3.61 -1.26 10.91
CA ASN A 99 -3.33 -2.52 10.22
C ASN A 99 -3.53 -2.30 8.71
N PRO A 100 -2.74 -2.95 7.85
CA PRO A 100 -2.97 -2.88 6.42
C PRO A 100 -4.34 -3.48 6.10
N ARG A 101 -5.06 -2.85 5.16
CA ARG A 101 -6.31 -3.37 4.60
C ARG A 101 -6.17 -3.82 3.14
N MET A 102 -5.13 -3.34 2.47
CA MET A 102 -4.79 -3.69 1.10
C MET A 102 -3.29 -3.51 0.91
N VAL A 103 -2.72 -4.34 0.03
CA VAL A 103 -1.30 -4.30 -0.33
C VAL A 103 -1.18 -4.00 -1.83
N PHE A 104 -0.13 -3.27 -2.21
CA PHE A 104 0.22 -3.00 -3.60
C PHE A 104 1.54 -3.70 -3.93
N PRO A 105 1.79 -4.09 -5.18
CA PRO A 105 3.12 -4.53 -5.59
C PRO A 105 4.16 -3.46 -5.27
N ASP A 106 5.29 -3.86 -4.69
CA ASP A 106 6.36 -2.94 -4.32
C ASP A 106 6.92 -2.24 -5.57
N PRO A 107 7.15 -0.91 -5.52
CA PRO A 107 7.66 -0.16 -6.66
C PRO A 107 9.00 -0.65 -7.17
N GLN A 108 9.13 -0.69 -8.48
CA GLN A 108 10.32 -1.17 -9.18
C GLN A 108 11.12 0.01 -9.74
N GLY A 109 12.44 -0.04 -9.62
CA GLY A 109 13.36 0.98 -10.13
C GLY A 109 14.75 0.88 -9.49
N PRO A 110 15.71 1.74 -9.88
CA PRO A 110 17.05 1.79 -9.27
C PRO A 110 16.97 2.19 -7.78
N PRO A 111 17.70 1.53 -6.86
CA PRO A 111 17.77 1.91 -5.45
C PRO A 111 18.10 3.39 -5.25
N GLY A 112 17.30 4.10 -4.45
CA GLY A 112 17.43 5.54 -4.22
C GLY A 112 17.02 6.45 -5.38
N GLY A 113 16.74 5.90 -6.56
CA GLY A 113 16.26 6.63 -7.73
C GLY A 113 14.74 6.56 -7.89
N PRO A 114 14.23 6.99 -9.06
CA PRO A 114 12.80 6.89 -9.37
C PRO A 114 12.33 5.43 -9.43
N MET A 115 11.22 5.12 -8.74
CA MET A 115 10.56 3.82 -8.78
C MET A 115 9.07 3.98 -9.03
N THR A 116 8.46 2.97 -9.65
CA THR A 116 7.03 2.98 -9.99
C THR A 116 6.36 1.65 -9.72
N SER A 117 5.08 1.70 -9.34
CA SER A 117 4.16 0.56 -9.35
C SER A 117 2.83 1.01 -9.93
N THR A 118 2.37 0.34 -10.98
CA THR A 118 1.11 0.67 -11.64
C THR A 118 0.30 -0.59 -11.92
N GLY A 119 -1.02 -0.47 -11.87
CA GLY A 119 -1.93 -1.58 -12.15
C GLY A 119 -3.31 -1.33 -11.59
N CYS A 120 -4.17 -2.36 -11.66
CA CYS A 120 -5.47 -2.36 -11.01
C CYS A 120 -5.66 -3.65 -10.23
N LEU A 121 -6.25 -3.55 -9.03
CA LEU A 121 -6.61 -4.67 -8.17
C LEU A 121 -8.12 -4.65 -7.95
N GLN A 122 -8.72 -5.82 -7.78
CA GLN A 122 -10.14 -5.98 -7.49
C GLN A 122 -10.31 -6.75 -6.18
N GLY A 123 -11.27 -6.33 -5.36
CA GLY A 123 -11.62 -7.03 -4.13
C GLY A 123 -12.19 -8.44 -4.37
N PRO A 124 -12.22 -9.31 -3.35
CA PRO A 124 -11.80 -9.04 -1.97
C PRO A 124 -10.29 -8.89 -1.82
N PHE A 125 -9.86 -7.97 -0.96
CA PHE A 125 -8.45 -7.69 -0.71
C PHE A 125 -7.93 -8.49 0.49
N THR A 126 -6.68 -8.95 0.40
CA THR A 126 -5.97 -9.61 1.51
C THR A 126 -4.62 -8.96 1.76
N THR A 127 -4.10 -9.10 2.98
CA THR A 127 -2.80 -8.51 3.34
C THR A 127 -1.77 -9.55 3.74
N GLY A 128 -2.21 -10.75 4.10
CA GLY A 128 -1.41 -11.79 4.74
C GLY A 128 -1.17 -11.55 6.23
N VAL A 129 -1.59 -10.41 6.78
CA VAL A 129 -1.53 -10.12 8.22
C VAL A 129 -2.81 -10.66 8.85
N VAL A 130 -2.67 -11.53 9.85
CA VAL A 130 -3.80 -12.16 10.54
C VAL A 130 -3.89 -11.65 11.98
N VAL A 131 -5.02 -11.04 12.34
CA VAL A 131 -5.31 -10.56 13.70
C VAL A 131 -6.57 -11.26 14.20
N GLY A 132 -6.50 -11.89 15.37
CA GLY A 132 -7.65 -12.62 15.92
C GLY A 132 -8.14 -13.78 15.05
N GLY A 133 -7.28 -14.33 14.18
CA GLY A 133 -7.62 -15.42 13.26
C GLY A 133 -8.23 -14.99 11.92
N VAL A 134 -8.29 -13.68 11.64
CA VAL A 134 -8.86 -13.13 10.39
C VAL A 134 -7.81 -12.25 9.68
N ASP A 135 -7.71 -12.36 8.35
CA ASP A 135 -6.85 -11.48 7.54
C ASP A 135 -7.33 -10.02 7.67
N THR A 136 -6.42 -9.08 7.88
CA THR A 136 -6.79 -7.69 8.16
C THR A 136 -7.44 -6.98 6.98
N GLY A 137 -7.30 -7.48 5.74
CA GLY A 137 -8.04 -6.99 4.56
C GLY A 137 -9.47 -7.50 4.48
N THR A 138 -9.84 -8.53 5.24
CA THR A 138 -11.19 -9.11 5.21
C THR A 138 -12.26 -8.06 5.51
N GLY A 139 -13.19 -7.88 4.57
CA GLY A 139 -14.33 -6.97 4.71
C GLY A 139 -14.03 -5.51 4.33
N PHE A 140 -12.78 -5.17 3.99
CA PHE A 140 -12.46 -3.86 3.42
C PHE A 140 -12.94 -3.76 1.97
N THR A 141 -13.47 -2.59 1.60
CA THR A 141 -13.85 -2.25 0.22
C THR A 141 -13.32 -0.87 -0.16
N VAL A 142 -13.11 -0.62 -1.45
CA VAL A 142 -12.68 0.72 -1.91
C VAL A 142 -13.74 1.80 -1.65
N LYS A 143 -14.99 1.42 -1.40
CA LYS A 143 -16.06 2.34 -0.99
C LYS A 143 -15.77 3.00 0.36
N ASP A 144 -15.06 2.32 1.26
CA ASP A 144 -14.68 2.86 2.57
C ASP A 144 -13.70 4.05 2.41
N LEU A 145 -12.88 4.03 1.37
CA LEU A 145 -11.99 5.12 1.00
C LEU A 145 -12.77 6.35 0.51
N GLU A 146 -13.84 6.14 -0.26
CA GLU A 146 -14.66 7.24 -0.78
C GLU A 146 -15.47 7.94 0.32
N ALA A 147 -15.90 7.16 1.31
CA ALA A 147 -16.69 7.64 2.44
C ALA A 147 -15.90 8.61 3.31
N ASN A 148 -14.64 8.29 3.63
CA ASN A 148 -13.78 9.14 4.44
C ASN A 148 -12.28 8.98 4.09
N PRO A 149 -11.79 9.60 3.01
CA PRO A 149 -10.39 9.45 2.59
C PRO A 149 -9.38 9.82 3.69
N ALA A 150 -9.71 10.82 4.51
CA ALA A 150 -8.84 11.29 5.57
C ALA A 150 -8.65 10.28 6.72
N ALA A 151 -9.42 9.21 6.78
CA ALA A 151 -9.23 8.09 7.72
C ALA A 151 -8.26 7.01 7.19
N TRP A 152 -7.64 7.23 6.02
CA TRP A 152 -6.79 6.26 5.37
C TRP A 152 -5.44 6.85 4.99
N PHE A 153 -4.38 6.08 5.20
CA PHE A 153 -3.04 6.44 4.78
C PHE A 153 -2.40 5.32 3.97
N VAL A 154 -1.37 5.70 3.22
CA VAL A 154 -0.52 4.77 2.47
C VAL A 154 0.92 4.96 2.89
N ASP A 155 1.67 3.88 2.86
CA ASP A 155 3.08 3.88 3.21
C ASP A 155 3.89 2.86 2.44
N THR A 156 5.21 2.93 2.60
CA THR A 156 6.15 1.95 2.07
C THR A 156 7.26 1.72 3.07
N HIS A 157 7.60 0.46 3.30
CA HIS A 157 8.60 0.01 4.26
C HIS A 157 9.83 -0.58 3.56
N THR A 158 10.98 -0.49 4.21
CA THR A 158 12.21 -1.18 3.79
C THR A 158 12.82 -1.88 5.00
N GLU A 159 13.78 -2.78 4.79
CA GLU A 159 14.48 -3.44 5.91
C GLU A 159 15.11 -2.45 6.90
N GLN A 160 15.60 -1.31 6.38
CA GLN A 160 16.20 -0.23 7.17
C GLN A 160 15.13 0.61 7.87
N TYR A 161 13.97 0.80 7.26
CA TYR A 161 12.87 1.64 7.77
C TYR A 161 11.60 0.82 7.97
N ARG A 162 11.64 -0.08 8.97
CA ARG A 162 10.55 -1.03 9.24
C ARG A 162 9.26 -0.38 9.70
N THR A 163 9.33 0.75 10.40
CA THR A 163 8.15 1.55 10.77
C THR A 163 7.60 2.38 9.59
N GLY A 164 8.34 2.46 8.49
CA GLY A 164 7.98 3.18 7.28
C GLY A 164 9.14 4.00 6.76
N ALA A 165 9.47 3.85 5.47
CA ALA A 165 10.39 4.75 4.77
C ALA A 165 9.70 6.09 4.45
N VAL A 166 8.44 6.03 4.01
CA VAL A 166 7.59 7.19 3.71
C VAL A 166 6.12 6.86 4.00
N ARG A 167 5.35 7.86 4.42
CA ARG A 167 3.90 7.75 4.72
C ARG A 167 3.15 8.98 4.20
N GLY A 168 1.87 8.83 3.84
CA GLY A 168 1.02 9.94 3.39
C GLY A 168 -0.47 9.66 3.58
N GLN A 169 -1.23 10.67 4.02
CA GLN A 169 -2.68 10.56 4.19
C GLN A 169 -3.40 10.70 2.83
N LEU A 170 -4.44 9.90 2.62
CA LEU A 170 -5.30 10.04 1.44
C LEU A 170 -6.19 11.28 1.53
N SER A 171 -6.41 11.88 0.36
CA SER A 171 -7.32 13.00 0.16
C SER A 171 -8.05 12.85 -1.18
N LYS A 172 -9.25 13.42 -1.30
CA LYS A 172 -9.94 13.49 -2.60
C LYS A 172 -9.23 14.48 -3.50
N THR A 173 -9.05 14.09 -4.76
CA THR A 173 -8.75 15.08 -5.80
C THR A 173 -10.05 15.83 -6.12
N GLY A 174 -9.99 17.16 -6.07
CA GLY A 174 -11.16 18.05 -6.24
C GLY A 174 -11.82 17.93 -7.61
#